data_AF-A0A533VP17-F1
#
_entry.id   AF-A0A533VP17-F1
#
_cell.length_a   1.000
_cell.length_b   1.000
_cell.length_c   1.000
_cell.angle_alpha   90.00
_cell.angle_beta   90.00
_cell.angle_gamma   90.00
#
_symmetry.space_group_name_H-M   'P 1'
#
loop_
_entity.id
_entity.type
_entity.pdbx_description
1 polymer ?
#
loop_
_entity_poly.entity_id
_entity_poly.type
_entity_poly.pdbx_seq_one_letter_code
_entity_poly.pdbx_strand_id
1 'polypeptide(L)'
;MAKAKEQKEVTTYSLDTNVLVSHLRDDRFARDTDRFLRRATEKKTRLVISDVVYAELYTGIYLSGDPKSEEVRVQSFVAVN
;
A
#
# COMPACT_ATOMS: atom_id res chain seq x y z
N MET A 1 -9.47 17.66 -37.87
CA MET A 1 -8.32 17.81 -36.97
C MET A 1 -8.60 17.03 -35.69
N ALA A 2 -7.91 15.91 -35.47
CA ALA A 2 -8.09 15.11 -34.26
C ALA A 2 -7.36 15.80 -33.10
N LYS A 3 -8.08 16.14 -32.03
CA LYS A 3 -7.47 16.61 -30.78
C LYS A 3 -6.59 15.49 -30.23
N ALA A 4 -5.28 15.72 -30.15
CA ALA A 4 -4.40 14.87 -29.36
C ALA A 4 -4.90 14.89 -27.91
N LYS A 5 -5.29 13.73 -27.39
CA LYS A 5 -5.57 13.58 -25.96
C LYS A 5 -4.25 13.78 -25.23
N GLU A 6 -4.13 14.85 -24.45
CA GLU A 6 -3.11 14.97 -23.40
C GLU A 6 -3.22 13.72 -22.52
N GLN A 7 -2.24 12.83 -22.60
CA GLN A 7 -2.06 11.79 -21.60
C GLN A 7 -1.63 12.49 -20.31
N LYS A 8 -2.58 12.63 -19.38
CA LYS A 8 -2.25 13.08 -18.02
C LYS A 8 -1.30 12.06 -17.42
N GLU A 9 -0.07 12.49 -17.15
CA GLU A 9 0.95 11.66 -16.50
C GLU A 9 0.41 11.19 -15.14
N VAL A 10 0.29 9.88 -14.95
CA VAL A 10 -0.18 9.29 -13.69
C VAL A 10 1.02 9.19 -12.76
N THR A 11 1.03 10.02 -11.71
CA THR A 11 2.03 9.90 -10.65
C THR A 11 1.96 8.49 -10.05
N THR A 12 3.12 7.84 -9.93
CA THR A 12 3.24 6.51 -9.32
C THR A 12 4.10 6.59 -8.07
N TYR A 13 3.62 6.02 -6.96
CA TYR A 13 4.38 5.88 -5.73
C TYR A 13 4.62 4.40 -5.44
N SER A 14 5.89 4.04 -5.19
CA SER A 14 6.22 2.76 -4.59
C SER A 14 6.06 2.87 -3.08
N LEU A 15 5.24 2.01 -2.49
CA LEU A 15 5.05 1.94 -1.05
C LEU A 15 6.22 1.21 -0.41
N ASP A 16 6.68 1.73 0.71
CA ASP A 16 7.64 1.08 1.60
C ASP A 16 6.88 0.26 2.65
N THR A 17 7.51 -0.80 3.15
CA THR A 17 6.97 -1.70 4.17
C THR A 17 6.53 -0.95 5.41
N ASN A 18 7.26 0.08 5.84
CA ASN A 18 6.88 0.85 7.03
C ASN A 18 5.53 1.57 6.86
N VAL A 19 5.23 2.11 5.67
CA VAL A 19 3.94 2.76 5.37
C VAL A 19 2.80 1.75 5.51
N LEU A 20 3.01 0.54 5.01
CA LEU A 20 2.04 -0.55 5.05
C LEU A 20 1.85 -1.08 6.47
N VAL A 21 2.94 -1.37 7.17
CA VAL A 21 2.91 -1.93 8.53
C VAL A 21 2.30 -0.95 9.52
N SER A 22 2.64 0.34 9.44
CA SER A 22 2.07 1.35 10.34
C SER A 22 0.57 1.52 10.12
N HIS A 23 0.11 1.52 8.86
CA HIS A 23 -1.33 1.49 8.54
C HIS A 23 -2.00 0.24 9.12
N LEU A 24 -1.43 -0.94 8.87
CA LEU A 24 -2.03 -2.20 9.28
C LEU A 24 -2.07 -2.35 10.80
N ARG A 25 -1.02 -1.96 11.52
CA ARG A 25 -0.87 -2.20 12.97
C ARG A 25 -1.44 -1.11 13.88
N ASP A 26 -1.93 -0.01 13.31
CA ASP A 26 -2.40 1.15 14.08
C ASP A 26 -1.34 1.66 15.07
N ASP A 27 -0.09 1.76 14.61
CA ASP A 27 1.01 2.25 15.45
C ASP A 27 1.02 3.80 15.54
N ARG A 28 2.06 4.36 16.18
CA ARG A 28 2.17 5.82 16.36
C ARG A 28 2.16 6.64 15.06
N PHE A 29 2.42 6.02 13.91
CA PHE A 29 2.45 6.66 12.59
C PHE A 29 1.20 6.37 11.74
N ALA A 30 0.28 5.52 12.22
CA ALA A 30 -0.90 5.09 11.47
C ALA A 30 -1.72 6.26 10.91
N ARG A 31 -1.95 7.31 11.72
CA ARG A 31 -2.71 8.49 11.28
C ARG A 31 -2.08 9.22 10.09
N ASP A 32 -0.74 9.24 10.04
CA ASP A 32 -0.01 9.90 8.96
C ASP A 32 0.00 9.03 7.70
N THR A 33 0.18 7.71 7.86
CA THR A 33 0.09 6.76 6.74
C THR A 33 -1.31 6.70 6.15
N ASP A 34 -2.36 6.73 6.98
CA ASP A 34 -3.76 6.77 6.54
C ASP A 34 -4.05 8.04 5.74
N ARG A 35 -3.57 9.18 6.22
CA ARG A 35 -3.73 10.47 5.53
C ARG A 35 -3.00 10.46 4.19
N PHE A 36 -1.80 9.88 4.14
CA PHE A 36 -1.05 9.71 2.91
C PHE A 36 -1.80 8.84 1.90
N LEU A 37 -2.25 7.64 2.31
CA LEU A 37 -2.97 6.70 1.45
C LEU A 37 -4.26 7.32 0.92
N ARG A 38 -5.05 7.98 1.79
CA ARG A 38 -6.27 8.69 1.37
C ARG A 38 -5.97 9.76 0.31
N ARG A 39 -4.94 10.57 0.54
CA ARG A 39 -4.53 11.62 -0.41
C ARG A 39 -4.05 11.05 -1.74
N ALA A 40 -3.36 9.91 -1.73
CA ALA A 40 -2.91 9.23 -2.94
C ALA A 40 -4.12 8.75 -3.77
N THR A 41 -5.12 8.15 -3.10
CA THR A 41 -6.37 7.74 -3.74
C THR A 41 -7.15 8.94 -4.31
N GLU A 42 -7.32 10.02 -3.53
CA GLU A 42 -7.98 11.26 -3.98
C GLU A 42 -7.32 11.86 -5.23
N LYS A 43 -6.00 11.75 -5.33
CA LYS A 43 -5.22 12.25 -6.47
C LYS A 43 -5.13 11.28 -7.66
N LYS A 44 -5.73 10.09 -7.55
CA LYS A 44 -5.59 9.01 -8.55
C LYS A 44 -4.12 8.64 -8.80
N THR A 45 -3.29 8.75 -7.76
CA THR A 45 -1.92 8.28 -7.80
C THR A 45 -1.93 6.76 -7.88
N ARG A 46 -1.12 6.18 -8.77
CA ARG A 46 -0.90 4.73 -8.80
C ARG A 46 -0.01 4.33 -7.64
N LEU A 47 -0.52 3.49 -6.74
CA LEU A 47 0.29 2.88 -5.68
C LEU A 47 0.80 1.52 -6.17
N VAL A 48 2.09 1.26 -5.98
CA VAL A 48 2.70 -0.02 -6.31
C VAL A 48 3.46 -0.54 -5.11
N ILE A 49 3.53 -1.86 -4.98
CA ILE A 49 4.29 -2.57 -3.96
C ILE A 49 5.35 -3.38 -4.71
N SER A 50 6.61 -3.24 -4.31
CA SER A 50 7.70 -4.01 -4.91
C SER A 50 7.72 -5.45 -4.35
N ASP A 51 8.35 -6.37 -5.09
CA ASP A 51 8.52 -7.75 -4.62
C ASP A 51 9.30 -7.84 -3.30
N VAL A 52 10.21 -6.88 -3.05
CA VAL A 52 10.95 -6.77 -1.78
C VAL A 52 10.01 -6.47 -0.63
N VAL A 53 9.14 -5.47 -0.78
CA VAL A 53 8.14 -5.10 0.24
C VAL A 53 7.14 -6.24 0.44
N TYR A 54 6.75 -6.90 -0.65
CA TYR A 54 5.90 -8.08 -0.56
C TYR A 54 6.56 -9.20 0.26
N ALA A 55 7.84 -9.51 0.01
CA ALA A 55 8.60 -10.49 0.78
C ALA A 55 8.75 -10.12 2.26
N GLU A 56 8.93 -8.84 2.58
CA GLU A 56 9.00 -8.35 3.97
C GLU A 56 7.67 -8.54 4.71
N LEU A 57 6.53 -8.24 4.06
CA LEU A 57 5.21 -8.49 4.62
C LEU A 57 4.98 -9.98 4.91
N TYR A 58 5.33 -10.85 3.96
CA TYR A 58 5.21 -12.30 4.13
C TYR A 58 6.11 -12.85 5.23
N THR A 59 7.31 -12.31 5.36
CA THR A 59 8.21 -12.64 6.48
C THR A 59 7.56 -12.23 7.80
N GLY A 60 6.96 -11.04 7.87
CA GLY A 60 6.23 -10.56 9.05
C GLY A 60 5.03 -11.44 9.42
N ILE A 61 4.25 -11.90 8.43
CA ILE A 61 3.15 -12.86 8.63
C ILE A 61 3.66 -14.17 9.21
N TYR A 62 4.70 -14.75 8.59
CA TYR A 62 5.27 -16.04 8.99
C TYR A 62 5.81 -16.03 10.43
N LEU A 63 6.40 -14.91 10.85
CA LEU A 63 6.96 -14.73 12.19
C LEU A 63 5.94 -14.26 13.24
N SER A 64 4.67 -14.05 12.86
CA SER A 64 3.63 -13.61 13.79
C SER A 64 3.16 -14.73 14.73
N GLY A 65 2.47 -14.35 15.81
CA GLY A 65 1.88 -15.31 16.74
C GLY A 65 0.69 -16.09 16.16
N ASP A 66 0.03 -15.54 15.12
CA ASP A 66 -1.03 -16.20 14.37
C ASP A 66 -0.93 -15.86 12.87
N PRO A 67 -0.11 -16.61 12.12
CA PRO A 67 0.15 -16.33 10.70
C PRO A 67 -1.09 -16.34 9.82
N LYS A 68 -2.09 -17.18 10.12
CA LYS A 68 -3.31 -17.25 9.28
C LYS A 68 -4.14 -15.99 9.41
N SER A 69 -4.32 -15.49 10.63
CA SER A 69 -5.06 -14.26 10.88
C SER A 69 -4.34 -13.04 10.28
N GLU A 70 -3.02 -12.96 10.45
CA GLU A 70 -2.23 -11.86 9.89
C GLU A 70 -2.18 -11.90 8.36
N GLU A 71 -2.14 -13.08 7.73
CA GLU A 71 -2.24 -13.21 6.28
C GLU A 71 -3.57 -12.66 5.75
N VAL A 72 -4.70 -13.04 6.38
CA VAL A 72 -6.03 -12.52 5.99
C VAL A 72 -6.07 -11.00 6.11
N ARG A 73 -5.53 -10.44 7.19
CA ARG A 73 -5.48 -8.99 7.43
C ARG A 73 -4.65 -8.27 6.36
N VAL A 74 -3.45 -8.77 6.06
CA VAL A 74 -2.57 -8.18 5.04
C VAL A 74 -3.20 -8.31 3.67
N GLN A 75 -3.66 -9.50 3.27
CA GLN A 75 -4.28 -9.75 1.97
C GLN A 75 -5.53 -8.89 1.74
N SER A 76 -6.34 -8.67 2.77
CA SER A 76 -7.51 -7.77 2.69
C SER A 76 -7.12 -6.32 2.38
N PHE A 77 -5.88 -5.92 2.62
CA PHE A 77 -5.36 -4.61 2.25
C PHE A 77 -4.71 -4.62 0.86
N VAL A 78 -3.85 -5.62 0.58
CA VAL A 78 -3.09 -5.66 -0.68
C VAL A 78 -3.96 -6.05 -1.89
N ALA A 79 -4.95 -6.92 -1.72
CA ALA A 79 -5.82 -7.40 -2.81
C ALA A 79 -6.84 -6.36 -3.30
N VAL A 80 -6.95 -5.21 -2.63
CA VAL A 80 -7.90 -4.13 -2.98
C VAL A 80 -7.25 -3.09 -3.90
N ASN A 81 -5.95 -3.22 -4.21
CA ASN A 81 -5.23 -2.35 -5.16
C ASN A 81 -4.94 -3.04 -6.50
#